data_AF-A0A3D3JZE0-F1
#
_entry.id   AF-A0A3D3JZE0-F1
#
_cell.length_a   1.000
_cell.length_b   1.000
_cell.length_c   1.000
_cell.angle_alpha   90.00
_cell.angle_beta   90.00
_cell.angle_gamma   90.00
#
_symmetry.space_group_name_H-M   'P 1'
#
loop_
_entity.id
_entity.type
_entity.pdbx_description
1 polymer ?
#
loop_
_entity_poly.entity_id
_entity_poly.type
_entity_poly.pdbx_seq_one_letter_code
_entity_poly.pdbx_strand_id
1 'polypeptide(L)'
;MTSETLFLLGFLLFIFFILALDLGLLNKKSDTVSMKQAGLMSFFVVALSMCFYFVLITYGHLLHGIDSIEKLQSVITRHHHPVKIIPGDLDHSIQLYNQNLGLEYLTGYVVEYALSVDNIFVIVLIFGAFGVAQKNYHRVLFWGILGAIVMRFIFIFVGAALIEKFEWIMYVFGAFLVFTGVKMFFDRESDEKIDTQNHPVVKFANRFFKVHNHFVGNKFFVTIDGVRKVTPLFLVLLIIEGTDLIFAVDSIPAIFSVTKDPYIVFFSNIFAIIGLRSMFFLLAGIIDKFRFLKIGLAVLLTFIGLKMLFHHYLEEWGFSTTHSLLIIVGILGASILFSLIFPERKKERKLKYNPENQDDLHR
;
A
#
# COMPACT_ATOMS: atom_id res chain seq x y z
N MET A 1 6.57 -26.88 -11.65
CA MET A 1 6.22 -25.60 -10.99
C MET A 1 4.78 -25.73 -10.53
N THR A 2 4.46 -25.36 -9.29
CA THR A 2 3.08 -25.34 -8.79
C THR A 2 2.26 -24.27 -9.53
N SER A 3 0.95 -24.46 -9.68
CA SER A 3 0.06 -23.48 -10.34
C SER A 3 0.21 -22.07 -9.76
N GLU A 4 0.32 -21.98 -8.44
CA GLU A 4 0.55 -20.74 -7.69
C GLU A 4 1.83 -20.01 -8.14
N THR A 5 2.94 -20.74 -8.29
CA THR A 5 4.21 -20.15 -8.74
C THR A 5 4.15 -19.68 -10.19
N LEU A 6 3.42 -20.39 -11.05
CA LEU A 6 3.25 -19.98 -12.45
C LEU A 6 2.39 -18.70 -12.54
N PHE A 7 1.28 -18.67 -11.80
CA PHE A 7 0.39 -17.52 -11.75
C PHE A 7 1.12 -16.29 -11.17
N LEU A 8 1.85 -16.48 -10.07
CA LEU A 8 2.65 -15.42 -9.44
C LEU A 8 3.73 -14.87 -10.38
N LEU A 9 4.47 -15.73 -11.09
CA LEU A 9 5.48 -15.27 -12.04
C LEU A 9 4.85 -14.54 -13.23
N GLY A 10 3.73 -15.06 -13.76
CA GLY A 10 2.97 -14.37 -14.81
C GLY A 10 2.50 -12.99 -14.35
N PHE A 11 1.98 -12.90 -13.12
CA PHE A 11 1.57 -11.65 -12.49
C PHE A 11 2.76 -10.68 -12.34
N LEU A 12 3.89 -11.13 -11.78
CA LEU A 12 5.07 -10.29 -11.63
C LEU A 12 5.59 -9.78 -12.98
N LEU A 13 5.66 -10.63 -14.01
CA LEU A 13 6.05 -10.22 -15.35
C LEU A 13 5.11 -9.16 -15.92
N PHE A 14 3.80 -9.32 -15.73
CA PHE A 14 2.81 -8.33 -16.10
C PHE A 14 3.00 -7.00 -15.37
N ILE A 15 3.26 -7.03 -14.06
CA ILE A 15 3.55 -5.83 -13.26
C ILE A 15 4.83 -5.15 -13.73
N PHE A 16 5.92 -5.89 -13.94
CA PHE A 16 7.16 -5.34 -14.46
C PHE A 16 6.97 -4.74 -15.86
N PHE A 17 6.15 -5.36 -16.71
CA PHE A 17 5.79 -4.82 -18.00
C PHE A 17 5.06 -3.48 -17.87
N ILE A 18 4.07 -3.37 -16.98
CA ILE A 18 3.35 -2.12 -16.73
C ILE A 18 4.31 -1.04 -16.20
N LEU A 19 5.15 -1.37 -15.23
CA LEU A 19 6.16 -0.43 -14.70
C LEU A 19 7.16 0.00 -15.77
N ALA A 20 7.54 -0.89 -16.69
CA ALA A 20 8.41 -0.57 -17.81
C ALA A 20 7.72 0.33 -18.85
N LEU A 21 6.45 0.08 -19.16
CA LEU A 21 5.64 0.97 -20.00
C LEU A 21 5.52 2.35 -19.36
N ASP A 22 5.32 2.39 -18.05
CA ASP A 22 5.21 3.60 -17.27
C ASP A 22 6.49 4.44 -17.29
N LEU A 23 7.65 3.77 -17.27
CA LEU A 23 8.96 4.39 -17.49
C LEU A 23 9.20 4.83 -18.95
N GLY A 24 8.75 4.04 -19.92
CA GLY A 24 9.10 4.19 -21.34
C GLY A 24 8.22 5.18 -22.12
N LEU A 25 6.91 5.19 -21.87
CA LEU A 25 5.94 6.04 -22.59
C LEU A 25 5.86 7.48 -22.04
N LEU A 26 6.15 7.68 -20.74
CA LEU A 26 6.02 8.97 -20.07
C LEU A 26 7.30 9.80 -20.04
N ASN A 27 8.41 9.28 -20.58
CA ASN A 27 9.72 9.95 -20.56
C ASN A 27 9.90 11.05 -21.62
N LYS A 28 8.80 11.51 -22.27
CA LYS A 28 8.86 12.68 -23.15
C LYS A 28 8.65 13.97 -22.35
N LYS A 29 9.78 14.52 -21.89
CA LYS A 29 9.98 15.83 -21.24
C LYS A 29 9.48 15.91 -19.79
N SER A 30 10.37 16.45 -18.97
CA SER A 30 10.36 16.57 -17.51
C SER A 30 9.30 17.52 -16.94
N ASP A 31 8.10 17.51 -17.48
CA ASP A 31 7.03 18.39 -17.01
C ASP A 31 6.31 17.76 -15.83
N THR A 32 6.04 18.59 -14.82
CA THR A 32 5.24 18.23 -13.65
C THR A 32 3.93 17.59 -14.09
N VAL A 33 3.62 16.39 -13.59
CA VAL A 33 2.38 15.68 -13.91
C VAL A 33 1.19 16.57 -13.57
N SER A 34 0.41 16.96 -14.58
CA SER A 34 -0.81 17.75 -14.38
C SER A 34 -1.86 16.94 -13.63
N MET A 35 -2.72 17.60 -12.84
CA MET A 35 -3.84 16.96 -12.13
C MET A 35 -4.74 16.11 -13.06
N LYS A 36 -4.96 16.56 -14.30
CA LYS A 36 -5.74 15.79 -15.30
C LYS A 36 -5.04 14.49 -15.68
N GLN A 37 -3.72 14.55 -15.88
CA GLN A 37 -2.90 13.40 -16.22
C GLN A 37 -2.79 12.43 -15.03
N ALA A 38 -2.60 12.96 -13.81
CA ALA A 38 -2.63 12.17 -12.57
C ALA A 38 -3.98 11.44 -12.39
N GLY A 39 -5.09 12.14 -12.64
CA GLY A 39 -6.43 11.54 -12.61
C GLY A 39 -6.61 10.43 -13.66
N LEU A 40 -6.15 10.64 -14.89
CA LEU A 40 -6.22 9.62 -15.94
C LEU A 40 -5.38 8.38 -15.60
N MET A 41 -4.18 8.57 -15.07
CA MET A 41 -3.31 7.47 -14.62
C MET A 41 -3.94 6.70 -13.45
N SER A 42 -4.54 7.40 -12.50
CA SER A 42 -5.25 6.76 -11.38
C SER A 42 -6.44 5.94 -11.88
N PHE A 43 -7.25 6.52 -12.78
CA PHE A 43 -8.35 5.80 -13.41
C PHE A 43 -7.86 4.54 -14.16
N PHE A 44 -6.77 4.65 -14.91
CA PHE A 44 -6.19 3.50 -15.63
C PHE A 44 -5.78 2.37 -14.67
N VAL A 45 -5.09 2.68 -13.56
CA VAL A 45 -4.68 1.68 -12.57
C VAL A 45 -5.89 1.05 -11.89
N VAL A 46 -6.91 1.85 -11.53
CA VAL A 46 -8.16 1.33 -10.95
C VAL A 46 -8.87 0.41 -11.94
N ALA A 47 -9.00 0.82 -13.21
CA ALA A 47 -9.60 -0.01 -14.25
C ALA A 47 -8.85 -1.33 -14.47
N LEU A 48 -7.51 -1.27 -14.41
CA LEU A 48 -6.66 -2.46 -14.50
C LEU A 48 -6.88 -3.42 -13.31
N SER A 49 -6.95 -2.88 -12.09
CA SER A 49 -7.29 -3.64 -10.88
C SER A 49 -8.68 -4.29 -11.00
N MET A 50 -9.66 -3.56 -11.54
CA MET A 50 -11.01 -4.11 -11.80
C MET A 50 -10.99 -5.20 -12.87
N CYS A 51 -10.16 -5.08 -13.91
CA CYS A 51 -9.96 -6.15 -14.88
C CYS A 51 -9.44 -7.42 -14.20
N PHE A 52 -8.47 -7.28 -13.29
CA PHE A 52 -7.97 -8.41 -12.52
C PHE A 52 -9.03 -9.02 -11.59
N TYR A 53 -9.89 -8.20 -10.98
CA TYR A 53 -11.08 -8.70 -10.27
C TYR A 53 -11.97 -9.57 -11.18
N PHE A 54 -12.23 -9.13 -12.41
CA PHE A 54 -13.00 -9.94 -13.38
C PHE A 54 -12.29 -11.24 -13.76
N VAL A 55 -10.95 -11.22 -13.84
CA VAL A 55 -10.15 -12.44 -14.02
C VAL A 55 -10.33 -13.39 -12.83
N LEU A 56 -10.33 -12.91 -11.59
CA LEU A 56 -10.52 -13.76 -10.41
C LEU A 56 -11.92 -14.38 -10.34
N ILE A 57 -12.98 -13.62 -10.62
CA ILE A 57 -14.34 -14.20 -10.57
C ILE A 57 -14.61 -15.20 -11.70
N THR A 58 -13.82 -15.18 -12.77
CA THR A 58 -13.97 -16.09 -13.92
C THR A 58 -13.00 -17.26 -13.86
N TYR A 59 -11.75 -17.00 -13.49
CA TYR A 59 -10.61 -17.91 -13.60
C TYR A 59 -9.84 -18.09 -12.29
N GLY A 60 -10.37 -17.65 -11.15
CA GLY A 60 -9.68 -17.68 -9.85
C GLY A 60 -9.20 -19.07 -9.42
N HIS A 61 -9.96 -20.11 -9.76
CA HIS A 61 -9.63 -21.51 -9.52
C HIS A 61 -8.29 -21.95 -10.13
N LEU A 62 -7.84 -21.29 -11.21
CA LEU A 62 -6.53 -21.55 -11.83
C LEU A 62 -5.36 -21.16 -10.92
N LEU A 63 -5.56 -20.22 -9.98
CA LEU A 63 -4.54 -19.76 -9.05
C LEU A 63 -3.96 -20.93 -8.24
N HIS A 64 -4.82 -21.79 -7.68
CA HIS A 64 -4.41 -22.97 -6.90
C HIS A 64 -4.50 -24.29 -7.68
N GLY A 65 -4.79 -24.21 -8.98
CA GLY A 65 -4.94 -25.39 -9.85
C GLY A 65 -6.06 -26.31 -9.40
N ILE A 66 -7.24 -25.76 -9.13
CA ILE A 66 -8.40 -26.55 -8.68
C ILE A 66 -9.01 -27.26 -9.88
N ASP A 67 -8.94 -28.59 -9.86
CA ASP A 67 -9.45 -29.50 -10.89
C ASP A 67 -10.44 -30.55 -10.33
N SER A 68 -10.63 -30.57 -9.01
CA SER A 68 -11.37 -31.60 -8.28
C SER A 68 -11.99 -31.03 -7.00
N ILE A 69 -13.08 -31.65 -6.52
CA ILE A 69 -13.75 -31.26 -5.26
C ILE A 69 -12.80 -31.42 -4.06
N GLU A 70 -11.99 -32.48 -4.05
CA GLU A 70 -11.00 -32.74 -3.00
C GLU A 70 -9.96 -31.62 -2.92
N LYS A 71 -9.45 -31.20 -4.09
CA LYS A 71 -8.51 -30.08 -4.16
C LYS A 71 -9.19 -28.78 -3.72
N LEU A 72 -10.40 -28.51 -4.18
CA LEU A 72 -11.18 -27.34 -3.77
C LEU A 72 -11.36 -27.29 -2.25
N GLN A 73 -11.75 -28.40 -1.63
CA GLN A 73 -11.94 -28.49 -0.19
C GLN A 73 -10.62 -28.30 0.57
N SER A 74 -9.51 -28.83 0.06
CA SER A 74 -8.19 -28.62 0.66
C SER A 74 -7.77 -27.15 0.65
N VAL A 75 -8.04 -26.44 -0.44
CA VAL A 75 -7.69 -25.01 -0.61
C VAL A 75 -8.58 -24.14 0.27
N ILE A 76 -9.89 -24.38 0.28
CA ILE A 76 -10.84 -23.67 1.15
C ILE A 76 -10.45 -23.82 2.61
N THR A 77 -10.09 -25.04 3.04
CA THR A 77 -9.69 -25.30 4.44
C THR A 77 -8.37 -24.63 4.77
N ARG A 78 -7.38 -24.70 3.87
CA ARG A 78 -6.05 -24.11 4.09
C ARG A 78 -6.12 -22.59 4.26
N HIS A 79 -6.87 -21.93 3.39
CA HIS A 79 -6.94 -20.46 3.35
C HIS A 79 -8.17 -19.89 4.06
N HIS A 80 -8.97 -20.73 4.72
CA HIS A 80 -10.16 -20.33 5.49
C HIS A 80 -11.15 -19.49 4.66
N HIS A 81 -11.36 -19.87 3.40
CA HIS A 81 -12.32 -19.18 2.54
C HIS A 81 -13.75 -19.45 3.03
N PRO A 82 -14.61 -18.42 3.22
CA PRO A 82 -15.98 -18.59 3.72
C PRO A 82 -16.94 -19.08 2.62
N VAL A 83 -16.62 -20.22 1.99
CA VAL A 83 -17.34 -20.79 0.84
C VAL A 83 -17.93 -22.15 1.22
N LYS A 84 -19.23 -22.33 0.98
CA LYS A 84 -19.90 -23.63 1.15
C LYS A 84 -19.85 -24.41 -0.16
N ILE A 85 -19.21 -25.57 -0.15
CA ILE A 85 -19.13 -26.48 -1.30
C ILE A 85 -20.47 -27.17 -1.49
N ILE A 86 -20.89 -27.35 -2.75
CA ILE A 86 -22.09 -28.10 -3.12
C ILE A 86 -21.67 -29.52 -3.51
N PRO A 87 -22.03 -30.54 -2.71
CA PRO A 87 -21.59 -31.91 -2.98
C PRO A 87 -22.07 -32.38 -4.36
N GLY A 88 -21.15 -32.89 -5.19
CA GLY A 88 -21.45 -33.44 -6.51
C GLY A 88 -21.54 -32.41 -7.66
N ASP A 89 -21.38 -31.11 -7.39
CA ASP A 89 -21.36 -30.05 -8.41
C ASP A 89 -20.06 -29.25 -8.32
N LEU A 90 -19.06 -29.69 -9.08
CA LEU A 90 -17.74 -29.05 -9.12
C LEU A 90 -17.80 -27.68 -9.77
N ASP A 91 -18.51 -27.54 -10.88
CA ASP A 91 -18.56 -26.31 -11.67
C ASP A 91 -19.19 -25.17 -10.86
N HIS A 92 -20.31 -25.45 -10.19
CA HIS A 92 -20.96 -24.44 -9.36
C HIS A 92 -20.17 -24.13 -8.08
N SER A 93 -19.51 -25.14 -7.49
CA SER A 93 -18.61 -24.93 -6.34
C SER A 93 -17.38 -24.07 -6.71
N ILE A 94 -16.82 -24.27 -7.91
CA ILE A 94 -15.74 -23.42 -8.46
C ILE A 94 -16.25 -22.00 -8.69
N GLN A 95 -17.48 -21.83 -9.18
CA GLN A 95 -18.06 -20.50 -9.38
C GLN A 95 -18.19 -19.72 -8.06
N LEU A 96 -18.71 -20.36 -7.01
CA LEU A 96 -18.81 -19.77 -5.68
C LEU A 96 -17.43 -19.42 -5.10
N TYR A 97 -16.46 -20.31 -5.29
CA TYR A 97 -15.07 -20.08 -4.91
C TYR A 97 -14.48 -18.84 -5.60
N ASN A 98 -14.60 -18.75 -6.93
CA ASN A 98 -14.08 -17.63 -7.72
C ASN A 98 -14.72 -16.29 -7.31
N GLN A 99 -16.04 -16.29 -7.07
CA GLN A 99 -16.74 -15.10 -6.59
C GLN A 99 -16.22 -14.63 -5.24
N ASN A 100 -16.01 -15.55 -4.29
CA ASN A 100 -15.44 -15.22 -3.00
C ASN A 100 -14.00 -14.70 -3.13
N LEU A 101 -13.18 -15.33 -3.97
CA LEU A 101 -11.81 -14.90 -4.23
C LEU A 101 -11.76 -13.47 -4.79
N GLY A 102 -12.67 -13.13 -5.69
CA GLY A 102 -12.85 -11.77 -6.19
C GLY A 102 -13.28 -10.79 -5.09
N LEU A 103 -14.20 -11.17 -4.20
CA LEU A 103 -14.64 -10.33 -3.08
C LEU A 103 -13.51 -10.08 -2.07
N GLU A 104 -12.74 -11.11 -1.73
CA GLU A 104 -11.57 -11.00 -0.86
C GLU A 104 -10.51 -10.09 -1.49
N TYR A 105 -10.22 -10.26 -2.78
CA TYR A 105 -9.34 -9.38 -3.53
C TYR A 105 -9.81 -7.92 -3.52
N LEU A 106 -11.09 -7.67 -3.84
CA LEU A 106 -11.62 -6.32 -3.94
C LEU A 106 -11.64 -5.64 -2.57
N THR A 107 -12.06 -6.37 -1.54
CA THR A 107 -12.04 -5.89 -0.15
C THR A 107 -10.62 -5.57 0.26
N GLY A 108 -9.68 -6.44 -0.07
CA GLY A 108 -8.28 -6.23 0.21
C GLY A 108 -7.67 -5.02 -0.50
N TYR A 109 -8.01 -4.89 -1.78
CA TYR A 109 -7.57 -3.76 -2.61
C TYR A 109 -8.09 -2.45 -2.02
N VAL A 110 -9.36 -2.38 -1.61
CA VAL A 110 -9.94 -1.18 -0.99
C VAL A 110 -9.26 -0.86 0.35
N VAL A 111 -9.01 -1.86 1.20
CA VAL A 111 -8.32 -1.67 2.49
C VAL A 111 -6.92 -1.12 2.27
N GLU A 112 -6.12 -1.76 1.40
CA GLU A 112 -4.75 -1.35 1.12
C GLU A 112 -4.69 -0.01 0.39
N TYR A 113 -5.60 0.24 -0.55
CA TYR A 113 -5.68 1.52 -1.25
C TYR A 113 -6.02 2.66 -0.29
N ALA A 114 -6.89 2.43 0.69
CA ALA A 114 -7.23 3.41 1.71
C ALA A 114 -6.05 3.71 2.64
N LEU A 115 -5.38 2.66 3.13
CA LEU A 115 -4.20 2.80 4.00
C LEU A 115 -3.02 3.45 3.25
N SER A 116 -2.89 3.21 1.93
CA SER A 116 -1.86 3.84 1.11
C SER A 116 -1.95 5.37 1.07
N VAL A 117 -3.11 5.95 1.36
CA VAL A 117 -3.25 7.41 1.42
C VAL A 117 -2.44 7.99 2.58
N ASP A 118 -2.43 7.35 3.76
CA ASP A 118 -1.58 7.79 4.89
C ASP A 118 -0.09 7.74 4.51
N ASN A 119 0.30 6.72 3.74
CA ASN A 119 1.64 6.60 3.20
C ASN A 119 2.00 7.81 2.33
N ILE A 120 1.07 8.29 1.50
CA ILE A 120 1.25 9.50 0.68
C ILE A 120 1.45 10.73 1.55
N PHE A 121 0.67 10.90 2.64
CA PHE A 121 0.83 12.03 3.56
C PHE A 121 2.25 12.08 4.13
N VAL A 122 2.75 10.93 4.60
CA VAL A 122 4.10 10.86 5.16
C VAL A 122 5.17 11.09 4.10
N ILE A 123 5.00 10.58 2.88
CA ILE A 123 5.93 10.88 1.76
C ILE A 123 5.97 12.38 1.46
N VAL A 124 4.82 13.07 1.42
CA VAL A 124 4.76 14.54 1.20
C VAL A 124 5.50 15.28 2.32
N LEU A 125 5.30 14.87 3.57
CA LEU A 125 5.98 15.41 4.74
C LEU A 125 7.51 15.21 4.66
N ILE A 126 7.97 14.02 4.27
CA ILE A 126 9.39 13.71 4.08
C ILE A 126 9.98 14.59 2.97
N PHE A 127 9.33 14.67 1.81
CA PHE A 127 9.80 15.52 0.72
C PHE A 127 9.88 17.00 1.11
N GLY A 128 8.89 17.50 1.85
CA GLY A 128 8.88 18.86 2.38
C GLY A 128 9.99 19.10 3.40
N ALA A 129 10.19 18.18 4.34
CA ALA A 129 11.19 18.29 5.39
C ALA A 129 12.63 18.27 4.84
N PHE A 130 12.90 17.39 3.87
CA PHE A 130 14.22 17.28 3.23
C PHE A 130 14.43 18.25 2.06
N GLY A 131 13.43 19.07 1.70
CA GLY A 131 13.54 20.06 0.62
C GLY A 131 13.78 19.43 -0.75
N VAL A 132 13.16 18.27 -1.02
CA VAL A 132 13.36 17.56 -2.29
C VAL A 132 12.72 18.33 -3.44
N ALA A 133 13.48 18.58 -4.50
CA ALA A 133 12.95 19.23 -5.70
C ALA A 133 11.89 18.36 -6.38
N GLN A 134 10.77 18.96 -6.84
CA GLN A 134 9.65 18.24 -7.46
C GLN A 134 10.06 17.37 -8.66
N LYS A 135 11.06 17.82 -9.44
CA LYS A 135 11.64 17.05 -10.56
C LYS A 135 12.17 15.68 -10.15
N ASN A 136 12.54 15.51 -8.87
CA ASN A 136 13.08 14.27 -8.33
C ASN A 136 12.01 13.38 -7.67
N TYR A 137 10.77 13.87 -7.44
CA TYR A 137 9.70 13.07 -6.82
C TYR A 137 9.41 11.82 -7.63
N HIS A 138 9.30 11.94 -8.96
CA HIS A 138 9.05 10.82 -9.84
C HIS A 138 10.10 9.71 -9.66
N ARG A 139 11.39 10.08 -9.60
CA ARG A 139 12.48 9.12 -9.45
C ARG A 139 12.40 8.42 -8.10
N VAL A 140 12.18 9.16 -7.01
CA VAL A 140 12.11 8.56 -5.67
C VAL A 140 10.89 7.66 -5.55
N LEU A 141 9.72 8.11 -6.01
CA LEU A 141 8.49 7.31 -5.98
C LEU A 141 8.60 6.03 -6.82
N PHE A 142 9.26 6.09 -7.98
CA PHE A 142 9.45 4.91 -8.83
C PHE A 142 10.29 3.82 -8.13
N TRP A 143 11.46 4.20 -7.61
CA TRP A 143 12.30 3.26 -6.85
C TRP A 143 11.63 2.84 -5.54
N GLY A 144 10.85 3.75 -4.94
CA GLY A 144 9.97 3.52 -3.79
C GLY A 144 8.95 2.40 -4.01
N ILE A 145 8.26 2.43 -5.16
CA ILE A 145 7.29 1.40 -5.52
C ILE A 145 7.98 0.05 -5.73
N LEU A 146 9.15 0.04 -6.39
CA LEU A 146 9.89 -1.19 -6.63
C LEU A 146 10.37 -1.83 -5.33
N GLY A 147 10.90 -1.04 -4.39
CA GLY A 147 11.30 -1.53 -3.08
C GLY A 147 10.10 -2.00 -2.26
N ALA A 148 9.00 -1.24 -2.24
CA ALA A 148 7.76 -1.62 -1.58
C ALA A 148 7.21 -2.97 -2.09
N ILE A 149 7.19 -3.22 -3.41
CA ILE A 149 6.76 -4.51 -3.97
C ILE A 149 7.59 -5.67 -3.39
N VAL A 150 8.92 -5.52 -3.33
CA VAL A 150 9.83 -6.56 -2.81
C VAL A 150 9.64 -6.75 -1.30
N MET A 151 9.60 -5.66 -0.54
CA MET A 151 9.45 -5.72 0.91
C MET A 151 8.10 -6.34 1.30
N ARG A 152 7.04 -6.00 0.59
CA ARG A 152 5.71 -6.56 0.84
C ARG A 152 5.59 -8.00 0.41
N PHE A 153 6.22 -8.40 -0.69
CA PHE A 153 6.35 -9.82 -1.01
C PHE A 153 6.94 -10.57 0.20
N ILE A 154 8.07 -10.11 0.74
CA ILE A 154 8.69 -10.75 1.91
C ILE A 154 7.75 -10.75 3.11
N PHE A 155 7.19 -9.60 3.48
CA PHE A 155 6.38 -9.47 4.69
C PHE A 155 5.05 -10.24 4.61
N ILE A 156 4.41 -10.29 3.46
CA ILE A 156 3.15 -11.01 3.27
C ILE A 156 3.39 -12.51 3.43
N PHE A 157 4.39 -13.07 2.74
CA PHE A 157 4.67 -14.50 2.85
C PHE A 157 5.23 -14.89 4.23
N VAL A 158 6.03 -14.03 4.87
CA VAL A 158 6.43 -14.22 6.27
C VAL A 158 5.23 -14.17 7.21
N GLY A 159 4.34 -13.19 7.03
CA GLY A 159 3.11 -13.05 7.82
C GLY A 159 2.18 -14.26 7.67
N ALA A 160 1.99 -14.75 6.44
CA ALA A 160 1.22 -15.96 6.18
C ALA A 160 1.83 -17.19 6.86
N ALA A 161 3.15 -17.35 6.79
CA ALA A 161 3.84 -18.44 7.48
C ALA A 161 3.73 -18.36 9.01
N LEU A 162 3.66 -17.14 9.58
CA LEU A 162 3.41 -16.95 11.00
C LEU A 162 1.98 -17.32 11.38
N ILE A 163 0.99 -16.92 10.57
CA ILE A 163 -0.43 -17.26 10.79
C ILE A 163 -0.67 -18.76 10.70
N GLU A 164 -0.07 -19.45 9.72
CA GLU A 164 -0.17 -20.90 9.54
C GLU A 164 0.43 -21.67 10.73
N LYS A 165 1.46 -21.12 11.38
CA LYS A 165 2.13 -21.76 12.52
C LYS A 165 1.57 -21.38 13.89
N PHE A 166 1.00 -20.19 14.03
CA PHE A 166 0.61 -19.62 15.31
C PHE A 166 -0.82 -19.07 15.23
N GLU A 167 -1.81 -19.89 15.56
CA GLU A 167 -3.23 -19.48 15.53
C GLU A 167 -3.50 -18.23 16.39
N TRP A 168 -2.81 -18.09 17.53
CA TRP A 168 -2.96 -16.95 18.43
C TRP A 168 -2.40 -15.63 17.89
N ILE A 169 -1.59 -15.65 16.82
CA ILE A 169 -0.97 -14.44 16.25
C ILE A 169 -2.03 -13.45 15.77
N MET A 170 -3.20 -13.95 15.38
CA MET A 170 -4.34 -13.14 14.96
C MET A 170 -4.86 -12.24 16.10
N TYR A 171 -4.81 -12.70 17.35
CA TYR A 171 -5.16 -11.87 18.50
C TYR A 171 -4.12 -10.78 18.76
N VAL A 172 -2.83 -11.08 18.57
CA VAL A 172 -1.75 -10.07 18.68
C VAL A 172 -1.94 -8.99 17.63
N PHE A 173 -2.16 -9.41 16.39
CA PHE A 173 -2.43 -8.52 15.27
C PHE A 173 -3.69 -7.68 15.50
N GLY A 174 -4.77 -8.28 15.99
CA GLY A 174 -5.99 -7.56 16.34
C GLY A 174 -5.78 -6.52 17.44
N ALA A 175 -5.09 -6.89 18.53
CA ALA A 175 -4.78 -5.98 19.63
C ALA A 175 -3.84 -4.85 19.18
N PHE A 176 -2.85 -5.17 18.36
CA PHE A 176 -1.94 -4.19 17.77
C PHE A 176 -2.70 -3.16 16.92
N LEU A 177 -3.61 -3.61 16.04
CA LEU A 177 -4.41 -2.71 15.21
C LEU A 177 -5.38 -1.82 15.99
N VAL A 178 -6.00 -2.35 17.06
CA VAL A 178 -6.80 -1.52 17.97
C VAL A 178 -5.91 -0.47 18.63
N PHE A 179 -4.74 -0.86 19.10
CA PHE A 179 -3.79 0.07 19.71
C PHE A 179 -3.35 1.17 18.72
N THR A 180 -2.95 0.81 17.49
CA THR A 180 -2.51 1.80 16.49
C THR A 180 -3.64 2.69 16.03
N GLY A 181 -4.84 2.14 15.81
CA GLY A 181 -6.05 2.92 15.51
C GLY A 181 -6.41 3.92 16.60
N VAL A 182 -6.43 3.49 17.87
CA VAL A 182 -6.72 4.37 19.02
C VAL A 182 -5.65 5.43 19.18
N LYS A 183 -4.37 5.06 19.09
CA LYS A 183 -3.25 6.01 19.17
C LYS A 183 -3.34 7.06 18.07
N MET A 184 -3.59 6.64 16.82
CA MET A 184 -3.75 7.53 15.67
C MET A 184 -4.91 8.53 15.86
N PHE A 185 -6.00 8.11 16.49
CA PHE A 185 -7.12 9.00 16.80
C PHE A 185 -6.73 10.12 17.79
N PHE A 186 -5.93 9.80 18.81
CA PHE A 186 -5.47 10.77 19.81
C PHE A 186 -4.33 11.68 19.29
N ASP A 187 -3.43 11.14 18.48
CA ASP A 187 -2.26 11.87 17.95
C ASP A 187 -2.56 12.74 16.71
N ARG A 188 -3.83 12.76 16.24
CA ARG A 188 -4.25 13.38 14.98
C ARG A 188 -3.98 14.89 14.85
N GLU A 189 -3.84 15.61 15.96
CA GLU A 189 -3.59 17.06 15.99
C GLU A 189 -2.12 17.43 16.19
N SER A 190 -1.23 16.45 16.32
CA SER A 190 0.20 16.73 16.43
C SER A 190 0.72 17.33 15.11
N ASP A 191 1.35 18.50 15.19
CA ASP A 191 2.11 19.06 14.07
C ASP A 191 3.37 18.21 13.91
N GLU A 192 3.26 17.10 13.16
CA GLU A 192 4.35 16.20 12.78
C GLU A 192 5.42 16.98 12.00
N LYS A 193 6.36 17.60 12.71
CA LYS A 193 7.58 18.15 12.11
C LYS A 193 8.61 17.03 12.09
N ILE A 194 8.95 16.56 10.90
CA ILE A 194 10.04 15.58 10.72
C ILE A 194 11.37 16.30 10.95
N ASP A 195 12.08 15.93 12.02
CA ASP A 195 13.47 16.33 12.24
C ASP A 195 14.38 15.52 11.30
N THR A 196 14.88 16.17 10.25
CA THR A 196 15.71 15.53 9.22
C THR A 196 17.08 15.11 9.73
N GLN A 197 17.65 15.80 10.72
CA GLN A 197 18.99 15.52 11.24
C GLN A 197 18.96 14.40 12.27
N ASN A 198 17.91 14.35 13.11
CA ASN A 198 17.78 13.33 14.14
C ASN A 198 17.00 12.09 13.74
N HIS A 199 16.48 12.03 12.50
CA HIS A 199 15.67 10.91 12.04
C HIS A 199 16.38 9.56 12.25
N PRO A 200 15.74 8.54 12.86
CA PRO A 200 16.38 7.26 13.17
C PRO A 200 17.02 6.60 11.95
N VAL A 201 16.33 6.65 10.81
CA VAL A 201 16.81 6.10 9.54
C VAL A 201 18.02 6.88 9.00
N VAL A 202 18.10 8.19 9.22
CA VAL A 202 19.26 9.01 8.83
C VAL A 202 20.46 8.67 9.72
N LYS A 203 20.24 8.51 11.03
CA LYS A 203 21.31 8.07 11.96
C LYS A 203 21.83 6.68 11.60
N PHE A 204 20.92 5.76 11.27
CA PHE A 204 21.28 4.42 10.80
C PHE A 204 22.06 4.49 9.49
N ALA A 205 21.58 5.24 8.50
CA ALA A 205 22.25 5.38 7.21
C ALA A 205 23.64 6.03 7.35
N ASN A 206 23.79 7.06 8.19
CA ASN A 206 25.09 7.69 8.48
C ASN A 206 26.09 6.73 9.14
N ARG A 207 25.62 5.68 9.81
CA ARG A 207 26.47 4.65 10.42
C ARG A 207 27.03 3.67 9.37
N PHE A 208 26.25 3.35 8.33
CA PHE A 208 26.62 2.38 7.30
C PHE A 208 27.16 3.01 6.01
N PHE A 209 26.78 4.26 5.72
CA PHE A 209 27.10 4.95 4.48
C PHE A 209 27.81 6.28 4.74
N LYS A 210 28.77 6.62 3.88
CA LYS A 210 29.34 7.96 3.82
C LYS A 210 28.36 8.87 3.09
N VAL A 211 27.75 9.80 3.80
CA VAL A 211 26.74 10.70 3.25
C VAL A 211 27.38 11.99 2.72
N HIS A 212 26.92 12.45 1.56
CA HIS A 212 27.22 13.77 1.05
C HIS A 212 26.15 14.76 1.50
N ASN A 213 26.56 15.95 1.94
CA ASN A 213 25.66 16.90 2.61
C ASN A 213 24.77 17.71 1.64
N HIS A 214 25.04 17.65 0.33
CA HIS A 214 24.32 18.45 -0.67
C HIS A 214 23.60 17.57 -1.69
N PHE A 215 22.49 18.08 -2.24
CA PHE A 215 21.80 17.44 -3.34
C PHE A 215 22.63 17.55 -4.63
N VAL A 216 22.80 16.44 -5.34
CA VAL A 216 23.53 16.41 -6.62
C VAL A 216 22.56 16.00 -7.73
N GLY A 217 21.77 16.98 -8.18
CA GLY A 217 20.76 16.79 -9.24
C GLY A 217 19.76 15.69 -8.88
N ASN A 218 19.70 14.65 -9.72
CA ASN A 218 18.84 13.47 -9.53
C ASN A 218 19.61 12.21 -9.11
N LYS A 219 20.92 12.31 -8.80
CA LYS A 219 21.77 11.14 -8.52
C LYS A 219 21.58 10.65 -7.09
N PHE A 220 21.51 9.33 -6.92
CA PHE A 220 21.50 8.66 -5.60
C PHE A 220 22.89 8.46 -5.01
N PHE A 221 23.89 8.32 -5.87
CA PHE A 221 25.28 8.08 -5.50
C PHE A 221 26.19 9.04 -6.28
N VAL A 222 27.22 9.51 -5.60
CA VAL A 222 28.25 10.39 -6.19
C VAL A 222 29.63 9.93 -5.73
N THR A 223 30.63 10.08 -6.58
CA THR A 223 32.03 9.83 -6.20
C THR A 223 32.69 11.17 -5.98
N ILE A 224 33.15 11.43 -4.76
CA ILE A 224 33.87 12.65 -4.37
C ILE A 224 35.18 12.20 -3.73
N ASP A 225 36.30 12.71 -4.24
CA ASP A 225 37.66 12.34 -3.80
C ASP A 225 37.92 10.82 -3.85
N GLY A 226 37.47 10.16 -4.92
CA GLY A 226 37.61 8.71 -5.10
C GLY A 226 36.70 7.85 -4.22
N VAL A 227 35.89 8.45 -3.33
CA VAL A 227 35.00 7.73 -2.41
C VAL A 227 33.55 7.84 -2.90
N ARG A 228 32.87 6.69 -3.05
CA ARG A 228 31.42 6.65 -3.29
C ARG A 228 30.69 7.12 -2.03
N LYS A 229 29.93 8.20 -2.17
CA LYS A 229 29.05 8.78 -1.14
C LYS A 229 27.60 8.68 -1.57
N VAL A 230 26.73 8.53 -0.58
CA VAL A 230 25.27 8.52 -0.73
C VAL A 230 24.75 9.95 -0.71
N THR A 231 23.84 10.31 -1.61
CA THR A 231 23.24 11.65 -1.63
C THR A 231 22.04 11.75 -0.70
N PRO A 232 21.62 12.97 -0.31
CA PRO A 232 20.40 13.17 0.47
C PRO A 232 19.15 12.58 -0.22
N LEU A 233 19.14 12.52 -1.55
CA LEU A 233 18.03 11.94 -2.31
C LEU A 233 17.87 10.43 -2.08
N PHE A 234 18.97 9.70 -1.90
CA PHE A 234 18.91 8.28 -1.55
C PHE A 234 18.53 8.06 -0.10
N LEU A 235 18.96 8.95 0.82
CA LEU A 235 18.49 8.91 2.20
C LEU A 235 16.97 9.07 2.26
N VAL A 236 16.41 10.01 1.49
CA VAL A 236 14.96 10.18 1.39
C VAL A 236 14.28 8.91 0.87
N LEU A 237 14.83 8.26 -0.16
CA LEU A 237 14.32 6.97 -0.65
C LEU A 237 14.32 5.92 0.48
N LEU A 238 15.42 5.80 1.22
CA LEU A 238 15.55 4.84 2.33
C LEU A 238 14.54 5.13 3.44
N ILE A 239 14.30 6.41 3.77
CA ILE A 239 13.28 6.81 4.74
C ILE A 239 11.89 6.40 4.25
N ILE A 240 11.55 6.66 2.99
CA ILE A 240 10.25 6.29 2.43
C ILE A 240 10.03 4.79 2.48
N GLU A 241 11.03 3.99 2.07
CA GLU A 241 10.99 2.52 2.16
C GLU A 241 10.85 2.04 3.61
N GLY A 242 11.60 2.64 4.54
CA GLY A 242 11.51 2.33 5.97
C GLY A 242 10.14 2.68 6.55
N THR A 243 9.52 3.77 6.11
CA THR A 243 8.18 4.15 6.51
C THR A 243 7.14 3.20 5.92
N ASP A 244 7.24 2.81 4.63
CA ASP A 244 6.32 1.80 4.06
C ASP A 244 6.42 0.46 4.83
N LEU A 245 7.63 0.08 5.26
CA LEU A 245 7.83 -1.08 6.11
C LEU A 245 7.09 -0.96 7.45
N ILE A 246 7.15 0.21 8.09
CA ILE A 246 6.42 0.49 9.33
C ILE A 246 4.91 0.40 9.06
N PHE A 247 4.41 0.97 7.97
CA PHE A 247 3.00 0.90 7.60
C PHE A 247 2.53 -0.50 7.25
N ALA A 248 3.39 -1.34 6.67
CA ALA A 248 3.11 -2.74 6.41
C ALA A 248 2.83 -3.52 7.71
N VAL A 249 3.35 -3.07 8.86
CA VAL A 249 3.04 -3.68 10.17
C VAL A 249 1.58 -3.48 10.56
N ASP A 250 0.93 -2.39 10.14
CA ASP A 250 -0.51 -2.19 10.33
C ASP A 250 -1.31 -2.86 9.19
N SER A 251 -0.91 -2.60 7.95
CA SER A 251 -1.73 -2.97 6.79
C SER A 251 -1.78 -4.49 6.56
N ILE A 252 -0.67 -5.21 6.78
CA ILE A 252 -0.59 -6.67 6.52
C ILE A 252 -1.49 -7.47 7.48
N PRO A 253 -1.46 -7.23 8.80
CA PRO A 253 -2.48 -7.77 9.69
C PRO A 253 -3.91 -7.47 9.25
N ALA A 254 -4.16 -6.24 8.82
CA ALA A 254 -5.49 -5.80 8.44
C ALA A 254 -6.02 -6.56 7.21
N ILE A 255 -5.19 -6.74 6.18
CA ILE A 255 -5.56 -7.53 4.99
C ILE A 255 -5.70 -9.03 5.32
N PHE A 256 -4.87 -9.57 6.22
CA PHE A 256 -5.05 -10.95 6.67
C PHE A 256 -6.33 -11.16 7.49
N SER A 257 -7.02 -10.11 7.94
CA SER A 257 -8.37 -10.21 8.49
C SER A 257 -9.46 -10.43 7.43
N VAL A 258 -9.14 -10.16 6.16
CA VAL A 258 -10.05 -10.30 5.01
C VAL A 258 -9.89 -11.67 4.37
N THR A 259 -8.66 -12.11 4.15
CA THR A 259 -8.34 -13.41 3.55
C THR A 259 -7.05 -13.97 4.15
N LYS A 260 -6.94 -15.30 4.25
CA LYS A 260 -5.68 -15.97 4.64
C LYS A 260 -4.88 -16.45 3.43
N ASP A 261 -5.34 -16.15 2.22
CA ASP A 261 -4.61 -16.47 1.01
C ASP A 261 -3.52 -15.41 0.74
N PRO A 262 -2.22 -15.71 0.95
CA PRO A 262 -1.14 -14.76 0.71
C PRO A 262 -1.05 -14.27 -0.74
N TYR A 263 -1.54 -15.05 -1.71
CA TYR A 263 -1.54 -14.64 -3.11
C TYR A 263 -2.55 -13.53 -3.36
N ILE A 264 -3.78 -13.67 -2.83
CA ILE A 264 -4.80 -12.62 -2.93
C ILE A 264 -4.40 -11.36 -2.16
N VAL A 265 -3.82 -11.54 -0.97
CA VAL A 265 -3.20 -10.44 -0.22
C VAL A 265 -2.17 -9.73 -1.10
N PHE A 266 -1.21 -10.46 -1.67
CA PHE A 266 -0.17 -9.89 -2.51
C PHE A 266 -0.72 -9.16 -3.74
N PHE A 267 -1.63 -9.77 -4.51
CA PHE A 267 -2.18 -9.15 -5.71
C PHE A 267 -2.93 -7.86 -5.40
N SER A 268 -3.81 -7.88 -4.40
CA SER A 268 -4.55 -6.68 -3.98
C SER A 268 -3.61 -5.54 -3.56
N ASN A 269 -2.51 -5.90 -2.92
CA ASN A 269 -1.54 -4.96 -2.39
C ASN A 269 -0.73 -4.29 -3.52
N ILE A 270 -0.24 -5.09 -4.48
CA ILE A 270 0.53 -4.56 -5.60
C ILE A 270 -0.32 -3.64 -6.47
N PHE A 271 -1.58 -3.97 -6.73
CA PHE A 271 -2.47 -3.07 -7.45
C PHE A 271 -2.72 -1.75 -6.70
N ALA A 272 -2.84 -1.80 -5.37
CA ALA A 272 -2.97 -0.59 -4.56
C ALA A 272 -1.71 0.30 -4.64
N ILE A 273 -0.52 -0.30 -4.57
CA ILE A 273 0.76 0.43 -4.59
C ILE A 273 1.09 1.04 -5.94
N ILE A 274 0.80 0.35 -7.05
CA ILE A 274 1.06 0.89 -8.39
C ILE A 274 0.27 2.20 -8.60
N GLY A 275 -0.90 2.33 -7.98
CA GLY A 275 -1.71 3.55 -7.98
C GLY A 275 -1.11 4.71 -7.20
N LEU A 276 -0.16 4.45 -6.30
CA LEU A 276 0.43 5.41 -5.36
C LEU A 276 1.05 6.61 -6.09
N ARG A 277 1.74 6.40 -7.22
CA ARG A 277 2.41 7.48 -7.95
C ARG A 277 1.40 8.48 -8.52
N SER A 278 0.33 8.00 -9.17
CA SER A 278 -0.74 8.87 -9.66
C SER A 278 -1.49 9.56 -8.52
N MET A 279 -1.73 8.82 -7.43
CA MET A 279 -2.41 9.35 -6.26
C MET A 279 -1.57 10.39 -5.53
N PHE A 280 -0.25 10.26 -5.48
CA PHE A 280 0.63 11.25 -4.88
C PHE A 280 0.45 12.61 -5.58
N PHE A 281 0.50 12.66 -6.91
CA PHE A 281 0.32 13.92 -7.63
C PHE A 281 -1.10 14.46 -7.55
N LEU A 282 -2.11 13.58 -7.51
CA LEU A 282 -3.50 13.97 -7.31
C LEU A 282 -3.74 14.55 -5.92
N LEU A 283 -3.24 13.89 -4.87
CA LEU A 283 -3.49 14.22 -3.47
C LEU A 283 -2.61 15.35 -2.97
N ALA A 284 -1.35 15.47 -3.41
CA ALA A 284 -0.47 16.55 -2.97
C ALA A 284 -1.07 17.95 -3.19
N GLY A 285 -1.92 18.13 -4.21
CA GLY A 285 -2.59 19.41 -4.48
C GLY A 285 -3.93 19.63 -3.76
N ILE A 286 -4.48 18.60 -3.11
CA ILE A 286 -5.76 18.67 -2.38
C ILE A 286 -5.65 18.11 -0.95
N ILE A 287 -4.43 17.92 -0.47
CA ILE A 287 -4.11 17.30 0.82
C ILE A 287 -4.81 18.01 1.99
N ASP A 288 -4.86 19.35 1.91
CA ASP A 288 -5.52 20.21 2.89
C ASP A 288 -7.05 20.07 2.91
N LYS A 289 -7.64 19.40 1.91
CA LYS A 289 -9.08 19.14 1.84
C LYS A 289 -9.52 17.87 2.56
N PHE A 290 -8.59 17.00 2.99
CA PHE A 290 -8.88 15.69 3.57
C PHE A 290 -8.64 15.65 5.09
N ARG A 291 -9.17 16.63 5.82
CA ARG A 291 -8.95 16.77 7.28
C ARG A 291 -9.38 15.54 8.08
N PHE A 292 -10.52 14.93 7.76
CA PHE A 292 -11.06 13.81 8.53
C PHE A 292 -10.49 12.46 8.10
N LEU A 293 -9.56 12.42 7.15
CA LEU A 293 -9.04 11.15 6.66
C LEU A 293 -8.25 10.40 7.72
N LYS A 294 -7.40 11.09 8.51
CA LYS A 294 -6.70 10.46 9.65
C LYS A 294 -7.70 9.84 10.65
N ILE A 295 -8.84 10.49 10.86
CA ILE A 295 -9.91 9.97 11.73
C ILE A 295 -10.57 8.74 11.10
N GLY A 296 -10.88 8.78 9.80
CA GLY A 296 -11.44 7.64 9.06
C GLY A 296 -10.54 6.41 9.13
N LEU A 297 -9.22 6.60 8.93
CA LEU A 297 -8.24 5.54 9.02
C LEU A 297 -8.09 4.98 10.44
N ALA A 298 -8.07 5.84 11.47
CA ALA A 298 -8.06 5.42 12.86
C ALA A 298 -9.27 4.54 13.22
N VAL A 299 -10.47 4.93 12.76
CA VAL A 299 -11.70 4.16 12.93
C VAL A 299 -11.64 2.85 12.15
N LEU A 300 -11.12 2.86 10.93
CA LEU A 300 -10.93 1.68 10.10
C LEU A 300 -9.99 0.67 10.75
N LEU A 301 -8.81 1.09 11.23
CA LEU A 301 -7.84 0.22 11.91
C LEU A 301 -8.44 -0.37 13.19
N THR A 302 -9.11 0.46 13.99
CA THR A 302 -9.78 0.01 15.21
C THR A 302 -10.86 -1.02 14.90
N PHE A 303 -11.69 -0.78 13.88
CA PHE A 303 -12.72 -1.73 13.43
C PHE A 303 -12.12 -3.06 12.99
N ILE A 304 -11.07 -3.03 12.16
CA ILE A 304 -10.42 -4.26 11.68
C ILE A 304 -9.77 -5.02 12.84
N GLY A 305 -9.10 -4.32 13.76
CA GLY A 305 -8.52 -4.93 14.95
C GLY A 305 -9.57 -5.59 15.84
N LEU A 306 -10.70 -4.93 16.09
CA LEU A 306 -11.82 -5.52 16.83
C LEU A 306 -12.40 -6.74 16.09
N LYS A 307 -12.56 -6.68 14.77
CA LYS A 307 -13.01 -7.83 13.96
C LYS A 307 -12.10 -9.04 14.17
N MET A 308 -10.78 -8.83 14.20
CA MET A 308 -9.81 -9.91 14.42
C MET A 308 -9.91 -10.49 15.83
N LEU A 309 -10.08 -9.65 16.85
CA LEU A 309 -10.22 -10.08 18.25
C LEU A 309 -11.52 -10.86 18.51
N PHE A 310 -12.62 -10.45 17.88
CA PHE A 310 -13.94 -11.05 18.04
C PHE A 310 -14.31 -12.03 16.91
N HIS A 311 -13.31 -12.54 16.19
CA HIS A 311 -13.51 -13.39 15.01
C HIS A 311 -14.50 -14.55 15.25
N HIS A 312 -14.37 -15.28 16.36
CA HIS A 312 -15.24 -16.42 16.67
C HIS A 312 -16.71 -16.01 16.85
N TYR A 313 -16.96 -14.94 17.62
CA TYR A 313 -18.32 -14.43 17.85
C TYR A 313 -18.96 -13.88 16.57
N LEU A 314 -18.16 -13.24 15.72
CA LEU A 314 -18.64 -12.65 14.47
C LEU A 314 -19.00 -13.73 13.44
N GLU A 315 -18.25 -14.83 13.38
CA GLU A 315 -18.57 -15.96 12.52
C GLU A 315 -19.88 -16.65 12.93
N GLU A 316 -20.10 -16.84 14.23
CA GLU A 316 -21.37 -17.38 14.74
C GLU A 316 -22.58 -16.51 14.39
N TRP A 317 -22.38 -15.19 14.29
CA TRP A 317 -23.42 -14.23 13.91
C TRP A 317 -23.60 -14.09 12.38
N GLY A 318 -22.84 -14.83 11.58
CA GLY A 318 -22.92 -14.80 10.13
C GLY A 318 -22.26 -13.58 9.47
N PHE A 319 -21.30 -12.96 10.15
CA PHE A 319 -20.60 -11.79 9.63
C PHE A 319 -19.66 -12.17 8.47
N SER A 320 -20.08 -11.84 7.25
CA SER A 320 -19.32 -12.16 6.03
C SER A 320 -18.36 -11.06 5.56
N THR A 321 -17.49 -11.40 4.61
CA THR A 321 -16.58 -10.47 3.91
C THR A 321 -17.32 -9.29 3.29
N THR A 322 -18.53 -9.50 2.77
CA THR A 322 -19.37 -8.43 2.22
C THR A 322 -19.73 -7.37 3.26
N HIS A 323 -20.03 -7.77 4.49
CA HIS A 323 -20.30 -6.82 5.58
C HIS A 323 -19.04 -6.02 5.93
N SER A 324 -17.88 -6.66 5.96
CA SER A 324 -16.60 -5.97 6.15
C SER A 324 -16.38 -4.91 5.07
N LEU A 325 -16.56 -5.29 3.80
CA LEU A 325 -16.40 -4.38 2.65
C LEU A 325 -17.33 -3.17 2.76
N LEU A 326 -18.61 -3.37 3.07
CA LEU A 326 -19.58 -2.27 3.20
C LEU A 326 -19.22 -1.32 4.35
N ILE A 327 -18.77 -1.84 5.50
CA ILE A 327 -18.35 -1.01 6.63
C ILE A 327 -17.09 -0.23 6.27
N ILE A 328 -16.09 -0.87 5.65
CA ILE A 328 -14.85 -0.22 5.22
C ILE A 328 -15.16 0.92 4.23
N VAL A 329 -15.93 0.64 3.18
CA VAL A 329 -16.34 1.66 2.20
C VAL A 329 -17.17 2.75 2.87
N GLY A 330 -18.03 2.41 3.83
CA GLY A 330 -18.83 3.38 4.59
C GLY A 330 -17.97 4.33 5.42
N ILE A 331 -16.99 3.82 6.17
CA ILE A 331 -16.06 4.63 6.97
C ILE A 331 -15.26 5.57 6.08
N LEU A 332 -14.71 5.06 4.97
CA LEU A 332 -13.92 5.84 4.03
C LEU A 332 -14.77 6.88 3.32
N GLY A 333 -15.93 6.48 2.80
CA GLY A 333 -16.88 7.38 2.15
C GLY A 333 -17.34 8.51 3.06
N ALA A 334 -17.69 8.20 4.32
CA ALA A 334 -18.04 9.20 5.32
C ALA A 334 -16.87 10.16 5.59
N SER A 335 -15.65 9.64 5.77
CA SER A 335 -14.47 10.47 6.04
C SER A 335 -14.17 11.46 4.91
N ILE A 336 -14.33 11.02 3.66
CA ILE A 336 -14.15 11.85 2.47
C ILE A 336 -15.29 12.88 2.39
N LEU A 337 -16.54 12.44 2.54
CA LEU A 337 -17.71 13.30 2.45
C LEU A 337 -17.66 14.42 3.50
N PHE A 338 -17.39 14.10 4.76
CA PHE A 338 -17.24 15.09 5.83
C PHE A 338 -16.09 16.06 5.57
N SER A 339 -14.99 15.58 5.00
CA SER A 339 -13.85 16.44 4.65
C SER A 339 -14.19 17.45 3.54
N LEU A 340 -15.02 17.04 2.57
CA LEU A 340 -15.50 17.91 1.49
C LEU A 340 -16.55 18.92 1.96
N ILE A 341 -17.43 18.54 2.89
CA ILE A 341 -18.47 19.41 3.45
C ILE A 341 -17.88 20.44 4.42
N PHE A 342 -16.88 20.04 5.21
CA PHE A 342 -16.26 20.89 6.24
C PHE A 342 -14.75 21.12 5.96
N PRO A 343 -14.39 21.86 4.90
CA PRO A 343 -13.00 22.13 4.56
C PRO A 343 -12.34 23.05 5.59
N GLU A 344 -11.08 22.78 5.91
CA GLU A 344 -10.30 23.59 6.84
C GLU A 344 -9.86 24.92 6.17
N ARG A 345 -9.81 26.02 6.93
CA ARG A 345 -9.24 27.28 6.42
C ARG A 345 -7.75 27.06 6.18
N LYS A 346 -7.27 27.33 4.96
CA LYS A 346 -5.87 27.21 4.53
C LYS A 346 -4.88 27.61 5.63
N LYS A 347 -4.29 26.62 6.31
CA LYS A 347 -2.93 26.80 6.84
C LYS A 347 -2.05 26.72 5.60
N GLU A 348 -1.37 27.81 5.25
CA GLU A 348 -0.34 27.76 4.21
C GLU A 348 0.79 26.81 4.63
N ARG A 349 0.63 25.50 4.39
CA ARG A 349 1.78 24.60 4.28
C ARG A 349 2.40 24.85 2.92
N LYS A 350 3.03 26.03 2.78
CA LYS A 350 3.95 26.28 1.66
C LYS A 350 5.03 25.22 1.77
N LEU A 351 4.97 24.22 0.90
CA LEU A 351 6.18 23.52 0.47
C LEU A 351 7.16 24.64 0.12
N LYS A 352 8.13 24.91 1.02
CA LYS A 352 9.06 26.03 0.88
C LYS A 352 9.89 25.76 -0.37
N TYR A 353 9.42 26.30 -1.49
CA TYR A 353 10.19 26.40 -2.70
C TYR A 353 11.28 27.44 -2.44
N ASN A 354 12.51 26.99 -2.22
CA ASN A 354 13.67 27.86 -2.37
C ASN A 354 14.30 27.56 -3.76
N PRO A 355 14.08 28.42 -4.76
CA PRO A 355 14.69 28.26 -6.10
C PRO A 355 16.22 28.30 -6.06
N GLU A 356 16.82 28.83 -5.00
CA GLU A 356 18.27 29.09 -4.92
C GLU A 356 19.13 27.87 -4.58
N ASN A 357 18.54 26.69 -4.28
CA ASN A 357 19.31 25.45 -4.13
C ASN A 357 19.55 24.72 -5.47
N GLN A 358 19.32 25.40 -6.60
CA GLN A 358 19.79 24.93 -7.91
C GLN A 358 21.24 25.37 -8.12
N ASP A 359 22.11 24.37 -8.18
CA ASP A 359 23.36 24.41 -8.95
C ASP A 359 24.56 25.18 -8.39
N ASP A 360 24.92 24.99 -7.12
CA ASP A 360 26.31 25.19 -6.69
C ASP A 360 27.14 23.91 -6.93
N LEU A 361 27.29 23.55 -8.21
CA LEU A 361 28.37 22.71 -8.72
C LEU A 361 29.22 23.52 -9.71
N HIS A 362 29.66 24.69 -9.25
CA HIS A 362 30.86 25.33 -9.75
C HIS A 362 31.75 25.71 -8.58
N ARG A 363 32.41 24.71 -7.99
CA ARG A 363 33.83 24.76 -7.57
C ARG A 363 34.31 23.39 -7.12
#